data_AF-A0A5S3P8R4-F1
#
_entry.id   AF-A0A5S3P8R4-F1
#
_cell.length_a   1.000
_cell.length_b   1.000
_cell.length_c   1.000
_cell.angle_alpha   90.00
_cell.angle_beta   90.00
_cell.angle_gamma   90.00
#
_symmetry.space_group_name_H-M   'P 1'
#
loop_
_entity.id
_entity.type
_entity.pdbx_description
1 polymer ?
#
loop_
_entity_poly.entity_id
_entity_poly.type
_entity_poly.pdbx_seq_one_letter_code
_entity_poly.pdbx_strand_id
1 'polypeptide(L)'
;MIKSFALLAAAGLTLAMTQPAVAQDTATSAEQPAKEKKVCKTQPPAVGSRLGARRVCRTQAEWDEQQQNARDTANDMSQRGQLEGTSGPNG
;
A
#
# COMPACT_ATOMS: atom_id res chain seq x y z
N MET A 1 1.88 -51.02 -25.73
CA MET A 1 1.85 -52.12 -24.73
C MET A 1 0.49 -52.04 -24.03
N ILE A 2 -0.50 -52.81 -24.49
CA ILE A 2 -1.04 -54.01 -23.80
C ILE A 2 -1.49 -53.66 -22.38
N LYS A 3 -2.74 -53.19 -22.17
CA LYS A 3 -3.99 -53.94 -21.82
C LYS A 3 -4.00 -54.57 -20.41
N SER A 4 -5.13 -54.34 -19.73
CA SER A 4 -5.67 -55.06 -18.56
C SER A 4 -5.14 -54.57 -17.20
N PHE A 5 -5.97 -54.32 -16.18
CA PHE A 5 -6.94 -55.24 -15.62
C PHE A 5 -8.24 -54.55 -15.16
N ALA A 6 -9.36 -55.16 -15.54
CA ALA A 6 -10.64 -54.98 -14.88
C ALA A 6 -10.63 -55.68 -13.51
N LEU A 7 -11.29 -55.09 -12.52
CA LEU A 7 -11.88 -55.86 -11.43
C LEU A 7 -13.09 -55.10 -10.87
N LEU A 8 -14.27 -55.62 -11.24
CA LEU A 8 -15.54 -55.42 -10.56
C LEU A 8 -15.45 -55.90 -9.11
N ALA A 9 -15.95 -55.12 -8.16
CA ALA A 9 -16.57 -55.66 -6.94
C ALA A 9 -17.54 -54.63 -6.36
N ALA A 10 -18.83 -54.91 -6.52
CA ALA A 10 -19.90 -54.26 -5.78
C ALA A 10 -19.91 -54.82 -4.34
N ALA A 11 -19.87 -53.93 -3.34
CA ALA A 11 -20.30 -54.24 -1.98
C ALA A 11 -20.72 -52.92 -1.31
N GLY A 12 -22.00 -52.82 -0.98
CA GLY A 12 -22.57 -51.67 -0.32
C GLY A 12 -22.31 -51.63 1.19
N LEU A 13 -22.90 -50.57 1.78
CA LEU A 13 -23.20 -50.36 3.19
C LEU A 13 -22.06 -49.80 4.07
N THR A 14 -22.13 -48.50 4.36
CA THR A 14 -22.26 -47.97 5.73
C THR A 14 -22.61 -46.47 5.67
N LEU A 15 -23.71 -46.10 6.32
CA LEU A 15 -24.08 -44.71 6.55
C LEU A 15 -23.09 -44.10 7.55
N ALA A 16 -22.19 -43.25 7.08
CA ALA A 16 -21.49 -42.32 7.96
C ALA A 16 -22.36 -41.07 8.11
N MET A 17 -23.15 -41.00 9.19
CA MET A 17 -23.74 -39.72 9.61
C MET A 17 -22.60 -38.81 10.06
N THR A 18 -22.12 -37.97 9.15
CA THR A 18 -21.19 -36.89 9.47
C THR A 18 -21.96 -35.84 10.27
N GLN A 19 -21.88 -35.90 11.60
CA GLN A 19 -22.34 -34.78 12.43
C GLN A 19 -21.43 -33.58 12.14
N PRO A 20 -21.96 -32.43 11.71
CA PRO A 20 -21.16 -31.22 11.69
C PRO A 20 -20.90 -30.84 13.15
N ALA A 21 -19.67 -31.06 13.60
CA ALA A 21 -19.16 -30.44 14.81
C ALA A 21 -19.15 -28.92 14.54
N VAL A 22 -20.16 -28.22 15.04
CA VAL A 22 -20.19 -26.76 15.01
C VAL A 22 -19.19 -26.30 16.06
N ALA A 23 -17.93 -26.16 15.65
CA ALA A 23 -16.96 -25.40 16.41
C ALA A 23 -17.53 -23.98 16.53
N GLN A 24 -17.97 -23.61 17.72
CA GLN A 24 -18.19 -22.21 18.05
C GLN A 24 -16.81 -21.55 18.08
N ASP A 25 -16.36 -21.15 16.89
CA ASP A 25 -15.26 -20.22 16.72
C ASP A 25 -15.77 -18.89 17.27
N THR A 26 -15.64 -18.70 18.59
CA THR A 26 -15.60 -17.37 19.18
C THR A 26 -14.29 -16.73 18.73
N ALA A 27 -14.22 -16.44 17.43
CA ALA A 27 -13.27 -15.52 16.88
C ALA A 27 -13.68 -14.15 17.41
N THR A 28 -13.13 -13.78 18.57
CA THR A 28 -12.77 -12.39 18.82
C THR A 28 -11.94 -12.00 17.60
N SER A 29 -12.60 -11.36 16.63
CA SER A 29 -11.92 -10.74 15.51
C SER A 29 -11.13 -9.61 16.14
N ALA A 30 -9.86 -9.88 16.44
CA ALA A 30 -8.91 -8.85 16.76
C ALA A 30 -8.93 -7.89 15.56
N GLU A 31 -9.54 -6.72 15.76
CA GLU A 31 -9.67 -5.66 14.77
C GLU A 31 -8.28 -5.41 14.19
N GLN A 32 -8.03 -5.93 12.99
CA GLN A 32 -6.76 -5.69 12.32
C GLN A 32 -6.65 -4.18 12.11
N PRO A 33 -5.52 -3.55 12.48
CA PRO A 33 -5.35 -2.11 12.31
C PRO A 33 -5.71 -1.76 10.88
N ALA A 34 -6.68 -0.86 10.72
CA ALA A 34 -7.22 -0.48 9.43
C ALA A 34 -6.06 -0.05 8.53
N LYS A 35 -5.77 -0.82 7.49
CA LYS A 35 -4.72 -0.48 6.53
C LYS A 35 -5.00 0.92 6.00
N GLU A 36 -4.04 1.82 6.20
CA GLU A 36 -4.16 3.19 5.70
C GLU A 36 -4.46 3.17 4.19
N LYS A 37 -5.51 3.89 3.79
CA LYS A 37 -5.92 3.96 2.40
C LYS A 37 -4.89 4.77 1.60
N LYS A 38 -4.52 4.26 0.42
CA LYS A 38 -3.67 4.99 -0.53
C LYS A 38 -4.52 5.99 -1.31
N VAL A 39 -4.01 7.22 -1.40
CA VAL A 39 -4.53 8.31 -2.22
C VAL A 39 -3.63 8.46 -3.44
N CYS A 40 -4.20 8.28 -4.63
CA CYS A 40 -3.50 8.42 -5.90
C CYS A 40 -3.68 9.83 -6.48
N LYS A 41 -2.59 10.56 -6.68
CA LYS A 41 -2.58 11.89 -7.29
C LYS A 41 -1.80 11.85 -8.61
N THR A 42 -2.28 12.58 -9.61
CA THR A 42 -1.53 12.79 -10.86
C THR A 42 -0.54 13.93 -10.63
N GLN A 43 0.74 13.62 -10.73
CA GLN A 43 1.81 14.62 -10.63
C GLN A 43 2.16 15.14 -12.03
N PRO A 44 2.29 16.48 -12.19
CA PRO A 44 2.77 17.05 -13.43
C PRO A 44 4.19 16.55 -13.72
N PRO A 45 4.59 16.49 -15.00
CA PRO A 45 5.95 16.14 -15.37
C PRO A 45 6.94 17.17 -14.83
N ALA A 46 8.17 16.74 -14.56
CA ALA A 46 9.25 17.66 -14.24
C ALA A 46 9.47 18.64 -15.40
N VAL A 47 9.86 19.88 -15.09
CA VAL A 47 10.13 20.89 -16.12
C VAL A 47 11.23 20.37 -17.06
N GLY A 48 10.99 20.42 -18.37
CA GLY A 48 11.90 19.88 -19.39
C GLY A 48 11.84 18.37 -19.59
N SER A 49 10.98 17.66 -18.85
CA SER A 49 10.77 16.22 -19.04
C SER A 49 10.04 15.94 -20.35
N ARG A 50 10.56 14.98 -21.12
CA ARG A 50 9.87 14.40 -22.29
C ARG A 50 8.83 13.35 -21.88
N LEU A 51 8.87 12.89 -20.63
CA LEU A 51 7.88 12.01 -20.04
C LEU A 51 6.70 12.83 -19.53
N GLY A 52 5.49 12.36 -19.81
CA GLY A 52 4.23 13.01 -19.42
C GLY A 52 3.91 12.91 -17.93
N ALA A 53 2.70 13.33 -17.57
CA ALA A 53 2.22 13.24 -16.19
C ALA A 53 2.20 11.79 -15.69
N ARG A 54 2.51 11.59 -14.40
CA ARG A 54 2.54 10.26 -13.77
C ARG A 54 1.57 10.18 -12.61
N ARG A 55 1.01 9.00 -12.36
CA ARG A 55 0.13 8.74 -11.22
C ARG A 55 0.96 8.18 -10.06
N VAL A 56 0.87 8.82 -8.90
CA VAL A 56 1.58 8.41 -7.68
C VAL A 56 0.56 8.12 -6.60
N CYS A 57 0.63 6.94 -6.01
CA CYS A 57 -0.26 6.50 -4.93
C CYS A 57 0.53 6.37 -3.63
N ARG A 58 0.11 7.11 -2.61
CA ARG A 58 0.73 7.18 -1.29
C ARG A 58 -0.33 7.26 -0.20
N THR A 59 0.00 6.92 1.05
CA THR A 59 -0.92 7.17 2.17
C THR A 59 -1.07 8.67 2.42
N GLN A 60 -2.07 9.06 3.21
CA GLN A 60 -2.24 10.47 3.56
C GLN A 60 -1.04 11.01 4.34
N ALA A 61 -0.53 10.23 5.31
CA ALA A 61 0.65 10.59 6.09
C ALA A 61 1.89 10.88 5.20
N GLU A 62 2.12 10.03 4.19
CA GLU A 62 3.23 10.24 3.23
C GLU A 62 3.05 11.49 2.35
N TRP A 63 1.81 11.88 2.05
CA TRP A 63 1.55 13.14 1.35
C TRP A 63 1.80 14.35 2.22
N ASP A 64 1.42 14.28 3.49
CA ASP A 64 1.57 15.36 4.45
C ASP A 64 3.06 15.59 4.76
N GLU A 65 3.82 14.51 4.94
CA GLU A 65 5.28 14.57 5.10
C GLU A 65 5.95 15.24 3.90
N GLN A 66 5.59 14.83 2.68
CA GLN A 66 6.14 15.45 1.47
C GLN A 66 5.83 16.95 1.39
N GLN A 67 4.61 17.34 1.77
CA GLN A 67 4.21 18.75 1.78
C GLN A 67 4.97 19.55 2.83
N GLN A 68 5.21 18.97 4.01
CA GLN A 68 5.97 19.59 5.09
C GLN A 68 7.42 19.81 4.69
N ASN A 69 8.09 18.76 4.18
CA ASN A 69 9.48 18.82 3.71
C ASN A 69 9.68 19.90 2.62
N ALA A 70 8.70 20.05 1.72
CA ALA A 70 8.73 21.09 0.70
C ALA A 70 8.62 22.51 1.29
N ARG A 71 7.79 22.71 2.32
CA ARG A 71 7.68 24.00 3.03
C ARG A 71 8.95 24.33 3.77
N ASP A 72 9.52 23.36 4.49
CA ASP A 72 10.75 23.57 5.28
C ASP A 72 11.92 23.93 4.38
N THR A 73 12.05 23.25 3.23
CA THR A 73 13.06 23.59 2.22
C THR A 73 12.86 25.01 1.68
N ALA A 74 11.63 25.42 1.36
CA ALA A 74 11.35 26.77 0.88
C ALA A 74 11.68 27.84 1.93
N ASN A 75 11.39 27.55 3.21
CA ASN A 75 11.69 28.43 4.34
C ASN A 75 13.19 28.56 4.58
N ASP A 76 13.96 27.46 4.52
CA ASP A 76 15.41 27.49 4.66
C ASP A 76 16.05 28.36 3.58
N MET A 77 15.66 28.15 2.31
CA MET A 77 16.18 28.93 1.18
C MET A 77 15.87 30.42 1.33
N SER A 78 14.68 30.76 1.83
CA SER A 78 14.27 32.14 2.08
C SER A 78 15.07 32.80 3.21
N GLN A 79 15.31 32.08 4.31
CA GLN A 79 16.11 32.58 5.43
C GLN A 79 17.55 32.81 5.02
N ARG A 80 18.14 31.86 4.28
CA ARG A 80 19.52 31.98 3.79
C ARG A 80 19.71 33.19 2.87
N GLY A 81 18.75 33.41 1.96
CA GLY A 81 18.78 34.61 1.10
C GLY A 81 18.65 35.93 1.86
N GLN A 82 17.90 35.96 2.98
CA GLN A 82 17.79 37.14 3.83
C GLN A 82 19.11 37.46 4.56
N LEU A 83 19.81 36.44 5.08
CA LEU A 83 21.09 36.61 5.76
C LEU A 83 22.18 37.13 4.80
N GLU A 84 22.20 36.65 3.55
CA GLU A 84 23.11 37.16 2.51
C GLU A 84 22.77 38.60 2.10
N GLY A 85 21.49 38.98 2.08
CA GLY A 85 21.06 40.35 1.77
C GLY A 85 21.42 41.38 2.84
N THR A 86 21.50 40.97 4.11
CA THR A 86 21.85 41.87 5.24
C THR A 86 23.36 42.02 5.48
N SER A 87 24.21 41.30 4.73
CA SER A 87 25.67 41.33 4.88
C SER A 87 26.42 42.07 3.75
N GLY A 88 25.72 42.77 2.86
CA GLY A 88 26.30 43.71 1.89
C GLY A 88 26.89 44.97 2.57
N PRO A 89 27.98 45.55 2.03
CA PRO A 89 29.03 46.19 2.82
C PRO A 89 28.57 47.50 3.47
N ASN A 90 29.01 47.70 4.72
CA ASN A 90 29.06 49.02 5.34
C ASN A 90 29.72 50.00 4.35
N GLY A 91 29.00 51.08 4.03
CA GLY A 91 29.55 52.25 3.35
C GLY A 91 30.51 53.01 4.24
#